data_AF-A0A2V9Y1X8-F1
#
_entry.id   AF-A0A2V9Y1X8-F1
#
_cell.length_a   1.000
_cell.length_b   1.000
_cell.length_c   1.000
_cell.angle_alpha   90.00
_cell.angle_beta   90.00
_cell.angle_gamma   90.00
#
_symmetry.space_group_name_H-M   'P 1'
#
loop_
_entity.id
_entity.type
_entity.pdbx_description
1 polymer ?
#
loop_
_entity_poly.entity_id
_entity_poly.type
_entity_poly.pdbx_seq_one_letter_code
_entity_poly.pdbx_strand_id
1 'polypeptide(L)'
;MNQTRTPFLVLFLCSIAIAQTQPSQTQPSQPAQGSFFAQPQMTPAQQENFPPQLLADLDKIKSAALTDDYAYRQVSHLTENIGPRPSGSPQAKAAVDYVAAGLRQLGLDVQLE
;
A
#
# COMPACT_ATOMS: atom_id res chain seq x y z
N MET A 1 6.49 20.55 -80.48
CA MET A 1 5.53 20.93 -79.41
C MET A 1 6.28 21.12 -78.09
N ASN A 2 6.28 22.37 -77.60
CA ASN A 2 6.04 22.78 -76.20
C ASN A 2 7.13 22.38 -75.17
N GLN A 3 8.17 23.20 -74.92
CA GLN A 3 8.20 24.40 -74.03
C GLN A 3 7.85 24.02 -72.57
N THR A 4 8.76 24.03 -71.59
CA THR A 4 9.12 25.21 -70.75
C THR A 4 10.19 24.79 -69.71
N ARG A 5 11.39 25.39 -69.70
CA ARG A 5 11.90 26.49 -68.84
C ARG A 5 12.52 26.07 -67.48
N THR A 6 13.85 26.13 -67.45
CA THR A 6 14.78 26.44 -66.32
C THR A 6 14.47 27.84 -65.72
N PRO A 7 15.21 28.46 -64.75
CA PRO A 7 16.52 28.16 -64.13
C PRO A 7 16.72 28.57 -62.63
N PHE A 8 17.95 28.35 -62.10
CA PHE A 8 18.71 29.19 -61.12
C PHE A 8 18.11 29.40 -59.69
N LEU A 9 18.80 29.68 -58.58
CA LEU A 9 20.19 29.75 -58.13
C LEU A 9 20.11 30.45 -56.74
N VAL A 10 20.66 29.82 -55.68
CA VAL A 10 21.35 30.46 -54.52
C VAL A 10 20.59 31.13 -53.35
N LEU A 11 21.22 30.98 -52.16
CA LEU A 11 21.25 31.78 -50.91
C LEU A 11 20.27 31.40 -49.77
N PHE A 12 20.68 30.69 -48.70
CA PHE A 12 21.47 31.09 -47.50
C PHE A 12 20.68 31.95 -46.51
N LEU A 13 20.23 31.39 -45.37
CA LEU A 13 19.97 32.16 -44.14
C LEU A 13 19.85 31.28 -42.88
N CYS A 14 20.64 31.68 -41.88
CA CYS A 14 20.72 31.17 -40.52
C CYS A 14 19.36 30.97 -39.83
N SER A 15 19.22 29.91 -39.05
CA SER A 15 18.41 29.93 -37.84
C SER A 15 19.00 29.00 -36.78
N ILE A 16 19.19 29.61 -35.62
CA ILE A 16 19.97 29.18 -34.48
C ILE A 16 19.11 28.17 -33.70
N ALA A 17 19.51 26.90 -33.63
CA ALA A 17 18.89 25.97 -32.69
C ALA A 17 19.52 26.20 -31.31
N ILE A 18 18.84 27.02 -30.52
CA ILE A 18 19.11 27.30 -29.11
C ILE A 18 19.16 25.96 -28.35
N ALA A 19 20.29 25.69 -27.69
CA ALA A 19 20.38 24.65 -26.68
C ALA A 19 19.42 24.99 -25.54
N GLN A 20 18.26 24.33 -25.49
CA GLN A 20 17.35 24.47 -24.37
C GLN A 20 17.88 23.63 -23.21
N THR A 21 18.47 24.29 -22.22
CA THR A 21 18.58 23.77 -20.86
C THR A 21 17.17 23.65 -20.29
N GLN A 22 16.65 22.44 -20.15
CA GLN A 22 15.39 22.21 -19.43
C GLN A 22 15.67 22.30 -17.92
N PRO A 23 15.02 23.21 -17.18
CA PRO A 23 15.01 23.14 -15.73
C PRO A 23 14.21 21.91 -15.30
N SER A 24 14.78 21.13 -14.40
CA SER A 24 14.14 19.99 -13.75
C SER A 24 12.82 20.42 -13.12
N GLN A 25 11.70 20.03 -13.72
CA GLN A 25 10.41 20.13 -13.08
C GLN A 25 10.37 19.10 -11.94
N THR A 26 10.37 19.59 -10.70
CA THR A 26 9.96 18.81 -9.55
C THR A 26 8.53 18.35 -9.75
N GLN A 27 8.36 17.10 -10.16
CA GLN A 27 7.06 16.48 -10.30
C GLN A 27 6.48 16.25 -8.89
N PRO A 28 5.30 16.80 -8.57
CA PRO A 28 4.63 16.48 -7.32
C PRO A 28 4.31 14.98 -7.28
N SER A 29 4.64 14.35 -6.16
CA SER A 29 4.41 12.93 -5.89
C SER A 29 2.94 12.57 -6.13
N GLN A 30 2.67 11.91 -7.25
CA GLN A 30 1.36 11.35 -7.54
C GLN A 30 1.15 10.20 -6.56
N PRO A 31 0.08 10.19 -5.73
CA PRO A 31 -0.18 9.06 -4.86
C PRO A 31 -0.37 7.83 -5.74
N ALA A 32 0.49 6.83 -5.56
CA ALA A 32 0.37 5.56 -6.25
C ALA A 32 -1.04 5.02 -5.98
N GLN A 33 -1.83 4.89 -7.04
CA GLN A 33 -3.08 4.14 -6.98
C GLN A 33 -2.71 2.69 -6.71
N GLY A 34 -2.71 2.30 -5.43
CA GLY A 34 -2.24 1.00 -4.99
C GLY A 34 -3.09 -0.11 -5.59
N SER A 35 -2.45 -1.06 -6.26
CA SER A 35 -3.08 -2.34 -6.58
C SER A 35 -3.37 -3.06 -5.28
N PHE A 36 -4.62 -3.47 -5.03
CA PHE A 36 -5.03 -4.18 -3.81
C PHE A 36 -4.26 -5.50 -3.55
N PHE A 37 -3.64 -6.06 -4.58
CA PHE A 37 -2.83 -7.28 -4.52
C PHE A 37 -1.31 -7.02 -4.51
N ALA A 38 -0.87 -5.76 -4.60
CA ALA A 38 0.54 -5.46 -4.50
C ALA A 38 0.97 -5.65 -3.05
N GLN A 39 1.93 -6.55 -2.82
CA GLN A 39 2.52 -6.67 -1.50
C GLN A 39 3.26 -5.36 -1.17
N PRO A 40 3.01 -4.74 -0.01
CA PRO A 40 3.76 -3.56 0.40
C PRO A 40 5.24 -3.92 0.47
N GLN A 41 6.02 -3.40 -0.48
CA GLN A 41 7.47 -3.48 -0.48
C GLN A 41 8.00 -2.26 0.24
N MET A 42 8.95 -2.46 1.15
CA MET A 42 9.69 -1.34 1.72
C MET A 42 10.55 -0.71 0.62
N THR A 43 10.55 0.62 0.55
CA THR A 43 11.48 1.35 -0.31
C THR A 43 12.90 1.30 0.29
N PRO A 44 13.96 1.43 -0.55
CA PRO A 44 15.33 1.45 -0.04
C PRO A 44 15.57 2.51 1.05
N ALA A 45 14.93 3.67 0.94
CA ALA A 45 15.00 4.73 1.95
C ALA A 45 14.34 4.34 3.29
N GLN A 46 13.32 3.48 3.28
CA GLN A 46 12.72 2.94 4.50
C GLN A 46 13.62 1.89 5.15
N GLN A 47 14.28 1.04 4.35
CA GLN A 47 15.22 0.04 4.85
C GLN A 47 16.38 0.68 5.64
N GLU A 48 16.91 1.79 5.13
CA GLU A 48 18.01 2.55 5.77
C GLU A 48 17.56 3.26 7.07
N ASN A 49 16.26 3.51 7.25
CA ASN A 49 15.74 4.29 8.37
C ASN A 49 15.37 3.45 9.61
N PHE A 50 15.37 2.12 9.49
CA PHE A 50 15.02 1.21 10.59
C PHE A 50 16.23 0.36 11.01
N PRO A 51 16.45 0.13 12.32
CA PRO A 51 17.48 -0.78 12.78
C PRO A 51 17.28 -2.19 12.21
N PRO A 52 18.35 -2.90 11.81
CA PRO A 52 18.24 -4.23 11.19
C PRO A 52 17.55 -5.25 12.10
N GLN A 53 17.74 -5.13 13.42
CA GLN A 53 17.07 -5.98 14.40
C GLN A 53 15.55 -5.80 14.39
N LEU A 54 15.07 -4.56 14.27
CA LEU A 54 13.64 -4.27 14.19
C LEU A 54 13.03 -4.91 12.94
N LEU A 55 13.72 -4.80 11.80
CA LEU A 55 13.28 -5.43 10.55
C LEU A 55 13.16 -6.96 10.70
N ALA A 56 14.17 -7.59 11.32
CA ALA A 56 14.13 -9.02 11.58
C ALA A 56 12.97 -9.44 12.51
N ASP A 57 12.66 -8.63 13.53
CA ASP A 57 11.56 -8.95 14.45
C ASP A 57 10.19 -8.72 13.80
N LEU A 58 10.04 -7.70 12.95
CA LEU A 58 8.83 -7.49 12.15
C LEU A 58 8.60 -8.63 11.15
N ASP A 59 9.66 -9.13 10.50
CA ASP A 59 9.56 -10.27 9.59
C ASP A 59 9.14 -11.56 10.31
N LYS A 60 9.59 -11.77 11.56
CA LYS A 60 9.12 -12.88 12.39
C LYS A 60 7.63 -12.76 12.72
N ILE A 61 7.18 -11.58 13.14
CA ILE A 61 5.76 -11.32 13.45
C ILE A 61 4.90 -11.56 12.21
N LYS A 62 5.31 -11.03 11.05
CA LYS A 62 4.63 -11.23 9.77
C LYS A 62 4.55 -12.72 9.43
N SER A 63 5.66 -13.43 9.52
CA SER A 63 5.72 -14.86 9.18
C SER A 63 4.80 -15.67 10.10
N ALA A 64 4.84 -15.42 11.41
CA ALA A 64 3.97 -16.07 12.38
C ALA A 64 2.49 -15.79 12.08
N ALA A 65 2.12 -14.54 11.80
CA ALA A 65 0.74 -14.16 11.49
C ALA A 65 0.21 -14.81 10.19
N LEU A 66 1.08 -15.10 9.22
CA LEU A 66 0.68 -15.73 7.96
C LEU A 66 0.55 -17.26 8.07
N THR A 67 1.23 -17.89 9.02
CA THR A 67 1.19 -19.36 9.19
C THR A 67 0.23 -19.82 10.28
N ASP A 68 -0.25 -18.90 11.12
CA ASP A 68 -1.12 -19.19 12.25
C ASP A 68 -2.61 -19.20 11.87
N ASP A 69 -3.42 -20.02 12.55
CA ASP A 69 -4.84 -20.22 12.26
C ASP A 69 -5.79 -19.46 13.21
N TYR A 70 -5.24 -18.70 14.17
CA TYR A 70 -5.99 -18.06 15.24
C TYR A 70 -7.13 -17.20 14.72
N ALA A 71 -6.88 -16.34 13.73
CA ALA A 71 -7.90 -15.45 13.17
C ALA A 71 -9.08 -16.23 12.57
N TYR A 72 -8.81 -17.35 11.91
CA TYR A 72 -9.85 -18.21 11.35
C TYR A 72 -10.71 -18.84 12.45
N ARG A 73 -10.07 -19.34 13.52
CA ARG A 73 -10.76 -19.91 14.69
C ARG A 73 -11.62 -18.86 15.40
N GLN A 74 -11.12 -17.64 15.54
CA GLN A 74 -11.89 -16.54 16.14
C GLN A 74 -13.12 -16.18 15.30
N VAL A 75 -12.96 -16.08 13.98
CA VAL A 75 -14.08 -15.80 13.08
C VAL A 75 -15.12 -16.91 13.15
N SER A 76 -14.71 -18.18 13.03
CA SER A 76 -15.63 -19.33 13.16
C SER A 76 -16.40 -19.30 14.49
N HIS A 77 -15.75 -19.02 15.61
CA HIS A 77 -16.46 -18.91 16.89
C HIS A 77 -17.49 -17.77 16.87
N LEU A 78 -17.10 -16.58 16.41
CA LEU A 78 -17.98 -15.42 16.35
C LEU A 78 -19.15 -15.60 15.38
N THR A 79 -18.96 -16.31 14.25
CA THR A 79 -19.99 -16.43 13.21
C THR A 79 -20.84 -17.68 13.32
N GLU A 80 -20.28 -18.80 13.78
CA GLU A 80 -20.96 -20.10 13.79
C GLU A 80 -21.48 -20.46 15.18
N ASN A 81 -20.79 -20.02 16.24
CA ASN A 81 -21.16 -20.37 17.62
C ASN A 81 -21.98 -19.24 18.28
N ILE A 82 -21.62 -17.98 18.05
CA ILE A 82 -22.37 -16.82 18.55
C ILE A 82 -23.42 -16.34 17.55
N GLY A 83 -23.02 -16.12 16.29
CA GLY A 83 -23.94 -15.76 15.20
C GLY A 83 -24.18 -14.24 15.04
N PRO A 84 -25.34 -13.83 14.47
CA PRO A 84 -25.68 -12.43 14.24
C PRO A 84 -25.67 -11.62 15.54
N ARG A 85 -25.00 -10.46 15.52
CA ARG A 85 -24.73 -9.63 16.70
C ARG A 85 -25.18 -8.17 16.54
N PRO A 86 -26.48 -7.91 16.31
CA PRO A 86 -26.99 -6.54 16.27
C PRO A 86 -26.79 -5.88 17.65
N SER A 87 -26.53 -4.57 17.65
CA SER A 87 -26.29 -3.81 18.88
C SER A 87 -27.43 -3.97 19.90
N GLY A 88 -27.09 -4.16 21.17
CA GLY A 88 -28.06 -4.39 22.25
C GLY A 88 -28.60 -5.82 22.36
N SER A 89 -28.25 -6.72 21.43
CA SER A 89 -28.65 -8.13 21.52
C SER A 89 -27.83 -8.91 22.56
N PRO A 90 -28.37 -10.02 23.08
CA PRO A 90 -27.60 -10.95 23.91
C PRO A 90 -26.34 -11.48 23.23
N GLN A 91 -26.39 -11.71 21.91
CA GLN A 91 -25.27 -12.19 21.10
C GLN A 91 -24.14 -11.17 21.00
N ALA A 92 -24.48 -9.87 20.89
CA ALA A 92 -23.49 -8.80 20.93
C ALA A 92 -22.74 -8.79 22.27
N LYS A 93 -23.45 -8.94 23.39
CA LYS A 93 -22.81 -9.09 24.71
C LYS A 93 -21.95 -10.36 24.80
N ALA A 94 -22.44 -11.50 24.31
CA ALA A 94 -21.68 -12.75 24.31
C ALA A 94 -20.37 -12.64 23.51
N ALA A 95 -20.38 -11.94 22.37
CA ALA A 95 -19.18 -11.67 21.60
C ALA A 95 -18.16 -10.80 22.36
N VAL A 96 -18.62 -9.76 23.07
CA VAL A 96 -17.77 -8.92 23.92
C VAL A 96 -17.15 -9.75 25.04
N ASP A 97 -17.96 -10.53 25.75
CA ASP A 97 -17.49 -11.35 26.87
C ASP A 97 -16.47 -12.40 26.38
N TYR A 98 -16.70 -13.02 25.22
CA TYR A 98 -15.79 -13.98 24.60
C TYR A 98 -14.43 -13.35 24.24
N VAL A 99 -14.42 -12.21 23.55
CA VAL A 99 -13.18 -11.52 23.17
C VAL A 99 -12.44 -11.05 24.42
N ALA A 100 -13.15 -10.46 25.38
CA ALA A 100 -12.53 -9.99 26.62
C ALA A 100 -11.89 -11.13 27.42
N ALA A 101 -12.54 -12.31 27.48
CA ALA A 101 -11.96 -13.49 28.11
C ALA A 101 -10.69 -13.96 27.37
N GLY A 102 -10.72 -14.01 26.03
CA GLY A 102 -9.55 -14.39 25.22
C GLY A 102 -8.37 -13.44 25.42
N LEU A 103 -8.61 -12.13 25.43
CA LEU A 103 -7.56 -11.12 25.65
C LEU A 103 -6.97 -11.21 27.07
N ARG A 104 -7.81 -11.44 28.09
CA ARG A 104 -7.33 -11.68 29.47
C ARG A 104 -6.50 -12.95 29.57
N GLN A 105 -6.86 -14.00 28.85
CA GLN A 105 -6.09 -15.25 28.82
C GLN A 105 -4.69 -15.05 28.20
N LEU A 106 -4.54 -14.09 27.30
CA LEU A 106 -3.24 -13.67 26.75
C LEU A 106 -2.42 -12.79 27.72
N GLY A 107 -2.95 -12.49 28.91
CA GLY A 107 -2.29 -11.67 29.93
C GLY A 107 -2.50 -10.16 29.77
N LEU A 108 -3.48 -9.73 28.97
CA LEU A 108 -3.80 -8.31 28.80
C LEU A 108 -4.75 -7.82 29.92
N ASP A 109 -4.59 -6.58 30.34
CA ASP A 109 -5.58 -5.87 31.16
C ASP A 109 -6.72 -5.37 30.25
N VAL A 110 -7.96 -5.73 30.57
CA VAL A 110 -9.13 -5.54 29.69
C VAL A 110 -10.28 -4.91 30.45
N GLN A 111 -10.69 -3.73 29.99
CA GLN A 111 -11.85 -2.97 30.44
C GLN A 111 -12.91 -2.89 29.33
N LEU A 112 -14.20 -2.83 29.72
CA LEU A 112 -15.33 -2.73 28.80
C LEU A 112 -15.98 -1.36 28.93
N GLU A 113 -16.41 -0.78 27.80
CA GLU A 113 -17.03 0.56 27.67
C GLU A 113 -18.38 0.48 26.93
#